data_AF-A0A4P5YN21-F1
#
_entry.id   AF-A0A4P5YN21-F1
#
_cell.length_a   1.000
_cell.length_b   1.000
_cell.length_c   1.000
_cell.angle_alpha   90.00
_cell.angle_beta   90.00
_cell.angle_gamma   90.00
#
_symmetry.space_group_name_H-M   'P 1'
#
loop_
_entity.id
_entity.type
_entity.pdbx_description
1 polymer ?
#
loop_
_entity_poly.entity_id
_entity_poly.type
_entity_poly.pdbx_seq_one_letter_code
_entity_poly.pdbx_strand_id
1 'polypeptide(L)'
;MIRTFTTTLLIALALCFASEPTVATSTIANAEILTITVPSSWMPSIIRAVDRDAFLAQPDRLLMNGGYFNNEHEPDGLVITGSTTWGKLRDDTPYSGFVWADPAGKMHIERRAKPPDAPAWAIQSGPLLVEGGKSGINRSLNVAPRSVLALKGSDLLVVRTESVGLKELSDALVAAGVEMAMNLDGGPSADLRMRIGGVVTDRPGKAVTPYFLGFTPPLSRLSNGKSRNADP
;
A
#
# COMPACT_ATOMS: atom_id res chain seq x y z
N MET A 1 -35.67 53.73 -14.08
CA MET A 1 -34.85 53.18 -12.99
C MET A 1 -35.40 51.79 -12.64
N ILE A 2 -35.02 50.75 -13.39
CA ILE A 2 -35.31 49.33 -13.07
C ILE A 2 -34.08 48.54 -13.51
N ARG A 3 -33.47 47.81 -12.56
CA ARG A 3 -32.17 47.15 -12.68
C ARG A 3 -32.30 45.78 -13.37
N THR A 4 -31.47 45.55 -14.37
CA THR A 4 -31.22 44.25 -15.01
C THR A 4 -30.44 43.35 -14.05
N PHE A 5 -30.96 42.16 -13.74
CA PHE A 5 -30.21 41.13 -13.02
C PHE A 5 -29.49 40.24 -14.03
N THR A 6 -28.16 40.33 -14.05
CA THR A 6 -27.28 39.42 -14.78
C THR A 6 -27.00 38.22 -13.89
N THR A 7 -27.57 37.07 -14.18
CA THR A 7 -27.27 35.82 -13.46
C THR A 7 -26.03 35.18 -14.08
N THR A 8 -24.87 35.41 -13.46
CA THR A 8 -23.64 34.69 -13.80
C THR A 8 -23.71 33.28 -13.22
N LEU A 9 -23.86 32.29 -14.09
CA LEU A 9 -23.76 30.88 -13.77
C LEU A 9 -22.29 30.53 -13.49
N LEU A 10 -21.89 30.49 -12.23
CA LEU A 10 -20.59 29.91 -11.84
C LEU A 10 -20.73 28.38 -11.88
N ILE A 11 -20.14 27.75 -12.89
CA ILE A 11 -19.87 26.32 -12.90
C ILE A 11 -18.79 26.07 -11.85
N ALA A 12 -19.19 25.59 -10.67
CA ALA A 12 -18.26 25.05 -9.69
C ALA A 12 -17.69 23.75 -10.25
N LEU A 13 -16.52 23.84 -10.89
CA LEU A 13 -15.69 22.68 -11.20
C LEU A 13 -15.30 22.06 -9.85
N ALA A 14 -15.92 20.94 -9.49
CA ALA A 14 -15.50 20.14 -8.36
C ALA A 14 -14.09 19.60 -8.67
N LEU A 15 -13.07 20.37 -8.30
CA LEU A 15 -11.72 19.85 -8.14
C LEU A 15 -11.81 18.81 -7.02
N CYS A 16 -11.88 17.53 -7.40
CA CYS A 16 -11.52 16.44 -6.49
C CYS A 16 -10.10 16.74 -6.02
N PHE A 17 -9.96 17.39 -4.87
CA PHE A 17 -8.69 17.43 -4.15
C PHE A 17 -8.39 15.98 -3.79
N ALA A 18 -7.55 15.33 -4.61
CA ALA A 18 -6.92 14.10 -4.19
C ALA A 18 -6.23 14.41 -2.86
N SER A 19 -6.68 13.75 -1.78
CA SER A 19 -6.09 13.92 -0.46
C SER A 19 -4.58 13.69 -0.58
N GLU A 20 -3.77 14.60 -0.04
CA GLU A 20 -2.32 14.37 0.00
C GLU A 20 -2.01 13.16 0.90
N PRO A 21 -0.93 12.42 0.62
CA PRO A 21 -0.53 11.30 1.47
C PRO A 21 -0.30 11.80 2.89
N THR A 22 -0.81 11.07 3.89
CA THR A 22 -0.59 11.40 5.29
C THR A 22 0.29 10.35 5.94
N VAL A 23 1.24 10.80 6.76
CA VAL A 23 2.16 9.94 7.50
C VAL A 23 1.88 10.12 8.98
N ALA A 24 1.64 9.02 9.67
CA ALA A 24 1.41 9.00 11.10
C ALA A 24 2.30 7.95 11.76
N THR A 25 2.84 8.31 12.92
CA THR A 25 3.55 7.37 13.79
C THR A 25 2.73 7.19 15.06
N SER A 26 2.57 5.93 15.49
CA SER A 26 1.97 5.57 16.76
C SER A 26 2.75 4.44 17.43
N THR A 27 2.29 4.00 18.60
CA THR A 27 2.93 2.92 19.35
C THR A 27 1.90 1.87 19.74
N ILE A 28 2.21 0.60 19.50
CA ILE A 28 1.42 -0.55 19.97
C ILE A 28 2.39 -1.49 20.69
N ALA A 29 2.09 -1.87 21.93
CA ALA A 29 2.93 -2.80 22.70
C ALA A 29 4.43 -2.41 22.72
N ASN A 30 4.72 -1.11 22.85
CA ASN A 30 6.07 -0.51 22.79
C ASN A 30 6.78 -0.60 21.43
N ALA A 31 6.10 -1.01 20.37
CA ALA A 31 6.62 -1.00 19.00
C ALA A 31 6.15 0.24 18.24
N GLU A 32 7.07 0.93 17.55
CA GLU A 32 6.72 2.00 16.60
C GLU A 32 5.89 1.42 15.44
N ILE A 33 4.83 2.13 15.08
CA ILE A 33 3.95 1.82 13.96
C ILE A 33 3.96 3.03 13.04
N LEU A 34 4.50 2.85 11.84
CA LEU A 34 4.44 3.83 10.78
C LEU A 34 3.26 3.49 9.87
N THR A 35 2.31 4.41 9.76
CA THR A 35 1.15 4.29 8.88
C THR A 35 1.17 5.39 7.83
N ILE A 36 1.05 5.02 6.58
CA ILE A 36 0.91 5.95 5.45
C ILE A 36 -0.46 5.74 4.82
N THR A 37 -1.26 6.79 4.78
CA THR A 37 -2.49 6.81 3.97
C THR A 37 -2.12 7.15 2.54
N VAL A 38 -2.37 6.22 1.63
CA VAL A 38 -2.06 6.38 0.20
C VAL A 38 -3.25 7.01 -0.50
N PRO A 39 -3.08 8.12 -1.24
CA PRO A 39 -4.17 8.72 -1.99
C PRO A 39 -4.72 7.76 -3.03
N SER A 40 -6.03 7.73 -3.21
CA SER A 40 -6.68 6.87 -4.23
C SER A 40 -6.24 7.16 -5.66
N SER A 41 -5.65 8.33 -5.91
CA SER A 41 -5.11 8.71 -7.23
C SER A 41 -3.74 8.12 -7.52
N TRP A 42 -3.03 7.61 -6.50
CA TRP A 42 -1.72 7.00 -6.68
C TRP A 42 -1.86 5.61 -7.30
N MET A 43 -1.01 5.34 -8.28
CA MET A 43 -1.05 4.10 -9.03
C MET A 43 -0.18 3.02 -8.35
N PRO A 44 -0.78 1.91 -7.90
CA PRO A 44 -0.04 0.79 -7.35
C PRO A 44 0.59 -0.07 -8.45
N SER A 45 1.77 -0.60 -8.22
CA SER A 45 2.46 -1.50 -9.16
C SER A 45 3.43 -2.45 -8.45
N ILE A 46 3.60 -3.65 -8.99
CA ILE A 46 4.63 -4.59 -8.54
C ILE A 46 5.97 -4.16 -9.13
N ILE A 47 6.96 -3.98 -8.27
CA ILE A 47 8.33 -3.59 -8.64
C ILE A 47 9.24 -4.77 -8.36
N ARG A 48 9.94 -5.27 -9.38
CA ARG A 48 10.92 -6.34 -9.19
C ARG A 48 12.17 -5.77 -8.51
N ALA A 49 12.92 -6.61 -7.79
CA ALA A 49 14.15 -6.20 -7.12
C ALA A 49 15.15 -5.51 -8.06
N VAL A 50 15.24 -5.97 -9.31
CA VAL A 50 16.12 -5.40 -10.34
C VAL A 50 15.73 -3.97 -10.74
N ASP A 51 14.46 -3.60 -10.58
CA ASP A 51 13.90 -2.29 -10.95
C ASP A 51 13.78 -1.35 -9.74
N ARG A 52 14.13 -1.83 -8.54
CA ARG A 52 13.96 -1.11 -7.27
C ARG A 52 14.64 0.25 -7.30
N ASP A 53 15.88 0.31 -7.73
CA ASP A 53 16.67 1.55 -7.65
C ASP A 53 16.16 2.58 -8.66
N ALA A 54 15.71 2.14 -9.85
CA ALA A 54 15.04 2.99 -10.82
C ALA A 54 13.71 3.53 -10.27
N PHE A 55 12.93 2.71 -9.58
CA PHE A 55 11.72 3.16 -8.89
C PHE A 55 12.04 4.18 -7.79
N LEU A 56 13.10 3.93 -7.01
CA LEU A 56 13.53 4.82 -5.94
C LEU A 56 14.13 6.16 -6.44
N ALA A 57 14.41 6.30 -7.73
CA ALA A 57 14.84 7.57 -8.32
C ALA A 57 13.67 8.55 -8.56
N GLN A 58 12.41 8.08 -8.50
CA GLN A 58 11.23 8.92 -8.74
C GLN A 58 11.04 9.96 -7.62
N PRO A 59 10.57 11.19 -7.93
CA PRO A 59 10.50 12.27 -6.95
C PRO A 59 9.47 12.01 -5.85
N ASP A 60 8.28 11.56 -6.21
CA ASP A 60 7.22 11.20 -5.27
C ASP A 60 6.88 9.71 -5.43
N ARG A 61 7.01 8.96 -4.35
CA ARG A 61 6.90 7.50 -4.35
C ARG A 61 6.71 6.94 -2.95
N LEU A 62 6.11 5.76 -2.89
CA LEU A 62 6.09 4.89 -1.73
C LEU A 62 6.43 3.48 -2.20
N LEU A 63 7.31 2.80 -1.48
CA LEU A 63 7.72 1.43 -1.74
C LEU A 63 7.64 0.65 -0.43
N MET A 64 7.06 -0.55 -0.48
CA MET A 64 7.12 -1.52 0.61
C MET A 64 7.47 -2.90 0.06
N ASN A 65 7.96 -3.81 0.90
CA ASN A 65 8.16 -5.19 0.45
C ASN A 65 6.85 -5.88 0.03
N GLY A 66 6.98 -6.90 -0.82
CA GLY A 66 5.87 -7.74 -1.25
C GLY A 66 5.49 -8.84 -0.24
N GLY A 67 4.82 -9.88 -0.74
CA GLY A 67 4.53 -11.10 0.03
C GLY A 67 5.74 -12.02 0.19
N TYR A 68 5.51 -13.18 0.79
CA TYR A 68 6.55 -14.17 1.12
C TYR A 68 7.30 -14.70 -0.11
N PHE A 69 8.52 -15.17 0.14
CA PHE A 69 9.40 -15.77 -0.85
C PHE A 69 10.20 -16.94 -0.25
N ASN A 70 10.68 -17.83 -1.11
CA ASN A 70 11.47 -19.00 -0.74
C ASN A 70 12.98 -18.71 -0.73
N ASN A 71 13.80 -19.71 -0.38
CA ASN A 71 15.26 -19.55 -0.30
C ASN A 71 15.91 -19.28 -1.67
N GLU A 72 15.22 -19.63 -2.77
CA GLU A 72 15.61 -19.34 -4.14
C GLU A 72 15.26 -17.91 -4.58
N HIS A 73 14.73 -17.09 -3.66
CA HIS A 73 14.27 -15.72 -3.91
C HIS A 73 13.14 -15.65 -4.96
N GLU A 74 12.26 -16.64 -4.96
CA GLU A 74 11.04 -16.65 -5.75
C GLU A 74 9.81 -16.44 -4.85
N PRO A 75 8.73 -15.81 -5.33
CA PRO A 75 7.50 -15.68 -4.56
C PRO A 75 6.97 -17.05 -4.13
N ASP A 76 6.69 -17.22 -2.82
CA ASP A 76 6.18 -18.48 -2.28
C ASP A 76 4.66 -18.60 -2.53
N GLY A 77 3.94 -17.48 -2.41
CA GLY A 77 2.55 -17.32 -2.86
C GLY A 77 2.43 -16.84 -4.30
N LEU A 78 1.24 -16.98 -4.88
CA LEU A 78 0.97 -16.53 -6.25
C LEU A 78 1.06 -15.01 -6.37
N VAL A 79 1.83 -14.53 -7.36
CA VAL A 79 1.89 -13.13 -7.78
C VAL A 79 1.44 -13.04 -9.23
N ILE A 80 0.59 -12.06 -9.54
CA ILE A 80 0.07 -11.79 -10.88
C ILE A 80 0.41 -10.35 -11.25
N THR A 81 0.90 -10.12 -12.47
CA THR A 81 1.16 -8.79 -13.07
C THR A 81 0.76 -8.81 -14.53
N GLY A 82 -0.42 -8.25 -14.85
CA GLY A 82 -1.02 -8.37 -16.18
C GLY A 82 -1.15 -9.85 -16.59
N SER A 83 -0.51 -10.23 -17.70
CA SER A 83 -0.50 -11.61 -18.20
C SER A 83 0.56 -12.50 -17.56
N THR A 84 1.39 -11.96 -16.67
CA THR A 84 2.53 -12.69 -16.09
C THR A 84 2.18 -13.19 -14.69
N THR A 85 2.50 -14.44 -14.41
CA THR A 85 2.30 -15.06 -13.08
C THR A 85 3.60 -15.65 -12.55
N TRP A 86 3.88 -15.45 -11.26
CA TRP A 86 5.04 -15.99 -10.55
C TRP A 86 4.60 -16.67 -9.25
N GLY A 87 5.42 -17.58 -8.72
CA GLY A 87 5.07 -18.37 -7.54
C GLY A 87 3.97 -19.39 -7.82
N LYS A 88 3.35 -19.92 -6.76
CA LYS A 88 2.29 -20.93 -6.87
C LYS A 88 1.08 -20.52 -6.03
N LEU A 89 -0.11 -20.89 -6.48
CA LEU A 89 -1.30 -20.76 -5.66
C LEU A 89 -1.16 -21.70 -4.45
N ARG A 90 -1.29 -21.13 -3.25
CA ARG A 90 -1.20 -21.83 -1.97
C ARG A 90 -2.58 -21.98 -1.34
N ASP A 91 -2.80 -23.07 -0.62
CA ASP A 91 -4.03 -23.34 0.16
C ASP A 91 -3.72 -23.62 1.64
N ASP A 92 -2.45 -23.54 2.03
CA ASP A 92 -1.95 -23.74 3.38
C ASP A 92 -1.75 -22.41 4.14
N THR A 93 -1.56 -22.51 5.46
CA THR A 93 -1.29 -21.34 6.32
C THR A 93 0.12 -20.82 6.04
N PRO A 94 0.35 -19.49 5.91
CA PRO A 94 -0.55 -18.39 6.26
C PRO A 94 -1.41 -17.82 5.11
N TYR A 95 -1.46 -18.46 3.94
CA TYR A 95 -2.04 -17.92 2.71
C TYR A 95 -3.57 -17.87 2.74
N SER A 96 -4.09 -16.82 3.36
CA SER A 96 -5.52 -16.65 3.59
C SER A 96 -6.28 -15.92 2.48
N GLY A 97 -5.58 -15.24 1.57
CA GLY A 97 -6.25 -14.46 0.53
C GLY A 97 -5.30 -13.63 -0.33
N PHE A 98 -5.84 -12.55 -0.90
CA PHE A 98 -5.13 -11.71 -1.86
C PHE A 98 -5.24 -10.23 -1.51
N VAL A 99 -4.17 -9.50 -1.81
CA VAL A 99 -4.21 -8.05 -2.03
C VAL A 99 -4.00 -7.81 -3.51
N TRP A 100 -4.82 -6.98 -4.12
CA TRP A 100 -4.79 -6.79 -5.57
C TRP A 100 -5.33 -5.42 -5.97
N ALA A 101 -5.01 -4.99 -7.18
CA ALA A 101 -5.65 -3.84 -7.82
C ALA A 101 -6.38 -4.29 -9.07
N ASP A 102 -7.56 -3.72 -9.29
CA ASP A 102 -8.29 -3.88 -10.54
C ASP A 102 -7.68 -3.01 -11.67
N PRO A 103 -8.12 -3.18 -12.94
CA PRO A 103 -7.63 -2.36 -14.04
C PRO A 103 -7.86 -0.84 -13.90
N ALA A 104 -8.77 -0.41 -13.02
CA ALA A 104 -8.98 1.00 -12.71
C ALA A 104 -8.03 1.51 -11.61
N GLY A 105 -7.20 0.65 -11.03
CA GLY A 105 -6.26 0.97 -9.96
C GLY A 105 -6.87 0.95 -8.56
N LYS A 106 -8.14 0.55 -8.42
CA LYS A 106 -8.76 0.43 -7.09
C LYS A 106 -8.21 -0.80 -6.38
N MET A 107 -7.85 -0.59 -5.12
CA MET A 107 -7.28 -1.60 -4.24
C MET A 107 -8.36 -2.48 -3.60
N HIS A 108 -8.04 -3.75 -3.45
CA HIS A 108 -8.90 -4.75 -2.84
C HIS A 108 -8.08 -5.67 -1.93
N ILE A 109 -8.64 -6.04 -0.79
CA ILE A 109 -8.08 -7.01 0.16
C ILE A 109 -9.19 -7.98 0.53
N GLU A 110 -9.00 -9.27 0.24
CA GLU A 110 -10.08 -10.25 0.38
C GLU A 110 -9.57 -11.63 0.81
N ARG A 111 -10.37 -12.33 1.62
CA ARG A 111 -10.26 -13.77 1.82
C ARG A 111 -10.76 -14.48 0.57
N ARG A 112 -9.89 -15.24 -0.10
CA ARG A 112 -10.29 -16.06 -1.24
C ARG A 112 -9.27 -17.15 -1.52
N ALA A 113 -9.77 -18.32 -1.92
CA ALA A 113 -8.94 -19.48 -2.28
C ALA A 113 -8.48 -19.48 -3.74
N LYS A 114 -9.12 -18.67 -4.59
CA LYS A 114 -8.80 -18.54 -6.01
C LYS A 114 -8.30 -17.14 -6.32
N PRO A 115 -7.46 -16.94 -7.34
CA PRO A 115 -7.04 -15.60 -7.76
C PRO A 115 -8.24 -14.69 -8.13
N PRO A 116 -8.10 -13.37 -8.02
CA PRO A 116 -9.05 -12.42 -8.59
C PRO A 116 -9.18 -12.57 -10.11
N ASP A 117 -10.35 -12.23 -10.64
CA ASP A 117 -10.60 -12.23 -12.08
C ASP A 117 -10.01 -10.96 -12.68
N ALA A 118 -9.17 -11.11 -13.71
CA ALA A 118 -8.54 -10.01 -14.46
C ALA A 118 -7.93 -8.86 -13.60
N PRO A 119 -7.10 -9.16 -12.58
CA PRO A 119 -6.43 -8.11 -11.82
C PRO A 119 -5.40 -7.38 -12.70
N ALA A 120 -5.17 -6.09 -12.44
CA ALA A 120 -3.97 -5.42 -12.95
C ALA A 120 -2.72 -6.07 -12.34
N TRP A 121 -2.78 -6.34 -11.04
CA TRP A 121 -1.83 -7.16 -10.33
C TRP A 121 -2.48 -7.77 -9.08
N ALA A 122 -1.93 -8.88 -8.58
CA ALA A 122 -2.37 -9.52 -7.33
C ALA A 122 -1.19 -10.16 -6.59
N ILE A 123 -1.23 -10.17 -5.26
CA ILE A 123 -0.30 -10.87 -4.38
C ILE A 123 -1.12 -11.75 -3.45
N GLN A 124 -0.87 -13.06 -3.46
CA GLN A 124 -1.38 -13.96 -2.44
C GLN A 124 -0.54 -13.84 -1.17
N SER A 125 -1.19 -13.63 -0.02
CA SER A 125 -0.48 -13.49 1.25
C SER A 125 -1.36 -13.79 2.47
N GLY A 126 -0.81 -13.55 3.65
CA GLY A 126 -1.54 -13.60 4.90
C GLY A 126 -0.65 -13.71 6.14
N PRO A 127 -1.26 -13.91 7.32
CA PRO A 127 -2.70 -14.04 7.52
C PRO A 127 -3.47 -12.71 7.33
N LEU A 128 -4.78 -12.82 7.10
CA LEU A 128 -5.71 -11.69 7.26
C LEU A 128 -5.73 -11.26 8.72
N LEU A 129 -5.34 -10.01 8.96
CA LEU A 129 -5.32 -9.40 10.27
C LEU A 129 -6.70 -8.84 10.62
N VAL A 130 -7.41 -8.28 9.65
CA VAL A 130 -8.75 -7.74 9.87
C VAL A 130 -9.66 -8.17 8.73
N GLU A 131 -10.87 -8.60 9.07
CA GLU A 131 -11.90 -9.02 8.12
C GLU A 131 -13.28 -8.51 8.59
N GLY A 132 -13.90 -7.64 7.79
CA GLY A 132 -15.18 -7.01 8.13
C GLY A 132 -15.13 -6.23 9.45
N GLY A 133 -14.02 -5.55 9.74
CA GLY A 133 -13.83 -4.79 10.98
C GLY A 133 -13.63 -5.65 12.23
N LYS A 134 -13.31 -6.94 12.08
CA LYS A 134 -13.04 -7.86 13.19
C LYS A 134 -11.64 -8.42 13.08
N SER A 135 -11.03 -8.72 14.24
CA SER A 135 -9.73 -9.35 14.28
C SER A 135 -9.77 -10.73 13.63
N GLY A 136 -8.89 -10.97 12.66
CA GLY A 136 -8.69 -12.29 12.03
C GLY A 136 -7.67 -13.16 12.78
N ILE A 137 -7.09 -12.64 13.87
CA ILE A 137 -6.04 -13.30 14.64
C ILE A 137 -6.57 -13.65 16.02
N ASN A 138 -6.53 -14.93 16.39
CA ASN A 138 -6.95 -15.36 17.72
C ASN A 138 -5.80 -15.29 18.74
N ARG A 139 -4.59 -15.65 18.32
CA ARG A 139 -3.39 -15.67 19.16
C ARG A 139 -2.15 -15.46 18.30
N SER A 140 -1.18 -14.71 18.84
CA SER A 140 0.17 -14.60 18.29
C SER A 140 1.15 -14.70 19.45
N LEU A 141 2.17 -15.55 19.34
CA LEU A 141 3.26 -15.61 20.31
C LEU A 141 4.56 -15.04 19.74
N ASN A 142 4.64 -14.88 18.43
CA ASN A 142 5.81 -14.34 17.76
C ASN A 142 5.66 -12.81 17.62
N VAL A 143 6.70 -12.08 18.04
CA VAL A 143 6.88 -10.65 17.78
C VAL A 143 7.95 -10.46 16.73
N ALA A 144 7.64 -9.65 15.71
CA ALA A 144 8.55 -9.32 14.62
C ALA A 144 8.09 -8.03 13.95
N PRO A 145 8.96 -7.30 13.24
CA PRO A 145 8.54 -6.27 12.30
C PRO A 145 7.47 -6.81 11.35
N ARG A 146 6.46 -6.01 11.04
CA ARG A 146 5.35 -6.40 10.16
C ARG A 146 5.23 -5.41 9.01
N SER A 147 4.79 -5.92 7.87
CA SER A 147 4.38 -5.15 6.72
C SER A 147 2.94 -5.50 6.40
N VAL A 148 2.06 -4.50 6.34
CA VAL A 148 0.62 -4.71 6.25
C VAL A 148 0.03 -3.72 5.27
N LEU A 149 -0.91 -4.23 4.45
CA LEU A 149 -1.83 -3.40 3.69
C LEU A 149 -3.19 -3.46 4.36
N ALA A 150 -3.86 -2.32 4.48
CA ALA A 150 -5.16 -2.22 5.12
C ALA A 150 -6.09 -1.27 4.36
N LEU A 151 -7.40 -1.50 4.48
CA LEU A 151 -8.46 -0.65 3.96
C LEU A 151 -9.29 -0.11 5.12
N LYS A 152 -9.53 1.20 5.10
CA LYS A 152 -10.39 1.92 6.03
C LYS A 152 -11.32 2.82 5.21
N GLY A 153 -12.57 2.42 5.03
CA GLY A 153 -13.44 3.03 4.02
C GLY A 153 -12.80 2.98 2.62
N SER A 154 -12.62 4.14 1.99
CA SER A 154 -11.93 4.26 0.69
C SER A 154 -10.40 4.31 0.78
N ASP A 155 -9.86 4.43 1.98
CA ASP A 155 -8.45 4.75 2.17
C ASP A 155 -7.62 3.47 2.22
N LEU A 156 -6.55 3.45 1.42
CA LEU A 156 -5.50 2.45 1.53
C LEU A 156 -4.47 2.90 2.56
N LEU A 157 -4.17 2.03 3.50
CA LEU A 157 -3.12 2.22 4.48
C LEU A 157 -1.96 1.26 4.19
N VAL A 158 -0.76 1.81 4.13
CA VAL A 158 0.51 1.06 4.12
C VAL A 158 1.10 1.17 5.51
N VAL A 159 1.24 0.03 6.19
CA VAL A 159 1.68 -0.02 7.59
C VAL A 159 2.95 -0.83 7.69
N ARG A 160 3.95 -0.25 8.36
CA ARG A 160 5.17 -0.94 8.78
C ARG A 160 5.34 -0.80 10.28
N THR A 161 5.76 -1.87 10.94
CA THR A 161 5.95 -1.88 12.39
C THR A 161 7.38 -2.26 12.77
N GLU A 162 7.80 -1.85 13.96
CA GLU A 162 8.82 -2.57 14.72
C GLU A 162 8.25 -3.89 15.26
N SER A 163 8.99 -4.59 16.12
CA SER A 163 8.60 -5.90 16.67
C SER A 163 7.27 -5.88 17.43
N VAL A 164 6.21 -6.39 16.80
CA VAL A 164 4.87 -6.51 17.38
C VAL A 164 4.26 -7.88 17.06
N GLY A 165 3.39 -8.36 17.95
CA GLY A 165 2.60 -9.56 17.71
C GLY A 165 1.44 -9.27 16.75
N LEU A 166 1.03 -10.28 15.99
CA LEU A 166 -0.06 -10.13 15.02
C LEU A 166 -1.41 -9.86 15.70
N LYS A 167 -1.61 -10.36 16.93
CA LYS A 167 -2.85 -10.17 17.68
C LYS A 167 -2.99 -8.71 18.12
N GLU A 168 -1.94 -8.18 18.73
CA GLU A 168 -1.88 -6.79 19.22
C GLU A 168 -2.02 -5.81 18.05
N LEU A 169 -1.36 -6.08 16.93
CA LEU A 169 -1.50 -5.27 15.72
C LEU A 169 -2.91 -5.33 15.14
N SER A 170 -3.48 -6.54 15.04
CA SER A 170 -4.85 -6.74 14.54
C SER A 170 -5.90 -6.00 15.39
N ASP A 171 -5.83 -6.12 16.71
CA ASP A 171 -6.74 -5.43 17.63
C ASP A 171 -6.65 -3.91 17.50
N ALA A 172 -5.44 -3.38 17.37
CA ALA A 172 -5.23 -1.95 17.20
C ALA A 172 -5.76 -1.42 15.85
N LEU A 173 -5.60 -2.21 14.76
CA LEU A 173 -6.17 -1.86 13.46
C LEU A 173 -7.71 -1.84 13.54
N VAL A 174 -8.33 -2.82 14.20
CA VAL A 174 -9.78 -2.82 14.46
C VAL A 174 -10.21 -1.59 15.26
N ALA A 175 -9.48 -1.26 16.34
CA ALA A 175 -9.76 -0.06 17.14
C ALA A 175 -9.61 1.25 16.34
N ALA A 176 -8.73 1.26 15.33
CA ALA A 176 -8.57 2.38 14.40
C ALA A 176 -9.66 2.44 13.30
N GLY A 177 -10.60 1.49 13.29
CA GLY A 177 -11.70 1.41 12.31
C GLY A 177 -11.29 0.83 10.96
N VAL A 178 -10.21 0.05 10.89
CA VAL A 178 -9.83 -0.70 9.68
C VAL A 178 -10.85 -1.81 9.42
N GLU A 179 -11.23 -2.00 8.16
CA GLU A 179 -12.23 -2.98 7.73
C GLU A 179 -11.59 -4.27 7.22
N MET A 180 -10.51 -4.15 6.47
CA MET A 180 -9.75 -5.27 5.90
C MET A 180 -8.26 -5.01 6.07
N ALA A 181 -7.48 -6.02 6.47
CA ALA A 181 -6.02 -5.91 6.52
C ALA A 181 -5.33 -7.24 6.27
N MET A 182 -4.30 -7.24 5.44
CA MET A 182 -3.50 -8.41 5.10
C MET A 182 -2.06 -8.21 5.55
N ASN A 183 -1.53 -9.19 6.28
CA ASN A 183 -0.10 -9.27 6.55
C ASN A 183 0.65 -9.73 5.29
N LEU A 184 1.74 -9.03 4.98
CA LEU A 184 2.72 -9.40 3.96
C LEU A 184 3.95 -10.03 4.60
N ASP A 185 5.04 -10.18 3.85
CA ASP A 185 6.29 -10.65 4.45
C ASP A 185 6.82 -9.63 5.47
N GLY A 186 7.31 -10.12 6.60
CA GLY A 186 7.71 -9.29 7.74
C GLY A 186 9.15 -9.59 8.17
N GLY A 187 9.42 -9.39 9.46
CA GLY A 187 10.72 -9.68 10.02
C GLY A 187 11.84 -8.87 9.33
N PRO A 188 12.95 -9.52 8.93
CA PRO A 188 14.01 -8.88 8.16
C PRO A 188 13.54 -8.28 6.83
N SER A 189 12.42 -8.74 6.26
CA SER A 189 11.90 -8.23 4.97
C SER A 189 11.10 -6.95 5.09
N ALA A 190 10.76 -6.49 6.31
CA ALA A 190 9.91 -5.33 6.53
C ALA A 190 10.59 -4.02 6.08
N ASP A 191 10.46 -3.71 4.79
CA ASP A 191 11.00 -2.53 4.12
C ASP A 191 9.87 -1.54 3.85
N LEU A 192 10.11 -0.27 4.17
CA LEU A 192 9.25 0.83 3.78
C LEU A 192 10.09 2.07 3.46
N ARG A 193 9.93 2.59 2.24
CA ARG A 193 10.63 3.77 1.75
C ARG A 193 9.67 4.71 1.07
N MET A 194 9.74 5.97 1.43
CA MET A 194 8.80 6.97 0.98
C MET A 194 9.52 8.29 0.72
N ARG A 195 9.12 8.95 -0.37
CA ARG A 195 9.39 10.37 -0.60
C ARG A 195 8.12 11.02 -1.11
N ILE A 196 7.61 12.03 -0.42
CA ILE A 196 6.36 12.72 -0.77
C ILE A 196 6.52 14.19 -0.45
N GLY A 197 6.46 15.06 -1.47
CA GLY A 197 6.53 16.51 -1.25
C GLY A 197 7.80 16.96 -0.49
N GLY A 198 8.90 16.23 -0.66
CA GLY A 198 10.16 16.45 0.06
C GLY A 198 10.28 15.78 1.43
N VAL A 199 9.18 15.27 2.01
CA VAL A 199 9.22 14.45 3.23
C VAL A 199 9.75 13.07 2.87
N VAL A 200 10.78 12.62 3.59
CA VAL A 200 11.43 11.32 3.35
C VAL A 200 11.28 10.44 4.57
N THR A 201 10.93 9.18 4.36
CA THR A 201 11.01 8.13 5.37
C THR A 201 11.72 6.94 4.76
N ASP A 202 12.79 6.49 5.42
CA ASP A 202 13.58 5.34 5.01
C ASP A 202 13.64 4.37 6.20
N ARG A 203 13.03 3.20 6.03
CA ARG A 203 13.03 2.07 6.96
C ARG A 203 13.39 0.83 6.16
N PRO A 204 14.67 0.67 5.77
CA PRO A 204 15.08 -0.40 4.90
C PRO A 204 14.94 -1.76 5.59
N GLY A 205 14.48 -2.76 4.84
CA GLY A 205 14.57 -4.15 5.24
C GLY A 205 16.03 -4.62 5.26
N LYS A 206 16.29 -5.69 6.00
CA LYS A 206 17.59 -6.38 6.06
C LYS A 206 17.69 -7.55 5.08
N ALA A 207 16.56 -8.11 4.66
CA ALA A 207 16.51 -9.22 3.69
C ALA A 207 16.62 -8.72 2.25
N VAL A 208 17.08 -9.60 1.37
CA VAL A 208 17.02 -9.41 -0.08
C VAL A 208 15.64 -9.87 -0.55
N THR A 209 14.71 -8.93 -0.73
CA THR A 209 13.36 -9.25 -1.18
C THR A 209 13.30 -9.26 -2.72
N PRO A 210 12.61 -10.23 -3.35
CA PRO A 210 12.61 -10.35 -4.82
C PRO A 210 11.67 -9.39 -5.53
N TYR A 211 10.68 -8.85 -4.82
CA TYR A 211 9.74 -7.87 -5.33
C TYR A 211 9.14 -7.00 -4.21
N PHE A 212 8.55 -5.90 -4.63
CA PHE A 212 8.01 -4.84 -3.81
C PHE A 212 6.65 -4.41 -4.36
N LEU A 213 5.87 -3.73 -3.52
CA LEU A 213 4.72 -2.96 -3.94
C LEU A 213 5.08 -1.47 -3.93
N GLY A 214 5.00 -0.85 -5.10
CA GLY A 214 5.27 0.56 -5.30
C GLY A 214 4.00 1.36 -5.58
N PHE A 215 3.96 2.60 -5.12
CA PHE A 215 2.91 3.56 -5.41
C PHE A 215 3.53 4.87 -5.88
N THR A 216 2.97 5.46 -6.93
CA THR A 216 3.42 6.75 -7.50
C THR A 216 2.22 7.63 -7.82
N PRO A 217 2.36 8.96 -7.78
CA PRO A 217 1.30 9.83 -8.28
C PRO A 217 1.11 9.63 -9.79
N PRO A 218 -0.07 9.97 -10.33
CA PRO A 218 -0.30 9.91 -11.76
C PRO A 218 0.67 10.85 -12.50
N LEU A 219 1.12 10.43 -13.69
CA LEU A 219 2.17 11.09 -14.49
C LEU A 219 1.91 12.58 -14.77
N SER A 220 0.67 13.05 -14.65
CA SER A 220 0.28 14.45 -14.87
C SER A 220 0.79 15.46 -13.83
N ARG A 221 1.34 15.03 -12.69
CA ARG A 221 1.92 15.95 -11.68
C ARG A 221 3.38 16.35 -11.93
N LEU A 222 4.08 15.77 -12.91
CA LEU A 222 5.50 16.06 -13.14
C LEU A 222 5.78 17.32 -13.98
N SER A 223 4.76 17.98 -14.56
CA SER A 223 4.96 19.10 -15.49
C SER A 223 4.96 20.50 -14.87
N ASN A 224 4.54 20.68 -13.61
CA ASN A 224 4.31 22.03 -13.06
C ASN A 224 5.50 22.66 -12.30
N GLY A 225 6.67 22.01 -12.30
CA GLY A 225 7.83 22.45 -11.50
C GLY A 225 8.91 23.25 -12.24
N LYS A 226 8.82 23.48 -13.56
CA LYS A 226 9.96 24.04 -14.31
C LYS A 226 9.54 24.98 -15.45
N SER A 227 9.08 26.17 -15.12
CA SER A 227 8.95 27.29 -16.07
C SER A 227 8.75 28.64 -15.35
N ARG A 228 9.74 29.06 -14.54
CA ARG A 228 9.96 30.49 -14.24
C ARG A 228 11.45 30.72 -14.05
N ASN A 229 12.09 31.16 -15.13
CA ASN A 229 13.19 32.13 -15.17
C ASN A 229 13.95 31.96 -16.49
N ALA A 230 13.39 32.55 -17.53
CA ALA A 230 14.14 33.15 -18.60
C ALA A 230 13.21 34.20 -19.20
N ASP A 231 13.38 35.44 -18.79
CA ASP A 231 13.24 36.55 -19.73
C ASP A 231 14.38 37.54 -19.46
N PRO A 232 14.96 38.09 -20.55
CA PRO A 232 16.26 38.77 -20.58
C PRO A 232 16.29 40.17 -19.95
#